data_AF-W1XZB1-F1
#
_entry.id   AF-W1XZB1-F1
#
_cell.length_a   1.000
_cell.length_b   1.000
_cell.length_c   1.000
_cell.angle_alpha   90.00
_cell.angle_beta   90.00
_cell.angle_gamma   90.00
#
_symmetry.space_group_name_H-M   'P 1'
#
loop_
_entity.id
_entity.type
_entity.pdbx_description
1 polymer ?
#
loop_
_entity_poly.entity_id
_entity_poly.type
_entity_poly.pdbx_seq_one_letter_code
_entity_poly.pdbx_strand_id
1 'polypeptide(L)'
;TRTSPFLSREFGIMTNQKALFPVIMVNENGESIEGKASVSIEADDLCTRFMSRIVTDVKVEPSPLWMQNRLRNSGIRPINNVVDVTNYVMLELGQP
;
A
#
# COMPACT_ATOMS: atom_id res chain seq x y z
N THR A 1 -2.13 -6.83 17.65
CA THR A 1 -1.10 -6.86 16.58
C THR A 1 -1.79 -6.55 15.27
N ARG A 2 -1.37 -5.51 14.53
CA ARG A 2 -1.92 -5.25 13.18
C ARG A 2 -1.25 -6.23 12.23
N THR A 3 -1.89 -7.38 12.02
CA THR A 3 -1.53 -8.35 10.99
C THR A 3 -2.24 -7.98 9.69
N SER A 4 -1.89 -8.66 8.59
CA SER A 4 -2.57 -8.44 7.31
C SER A 4 -4.10 -8.63 7.43
N PRO A 5 -4.92 -7.96 6.60
CA PRO A 5 -6.37 -8.12 6.58
C PRO A 5 -6.83 -9.57 6.45
N PHE A 6 -6.12 -10.38 5.67
CA PHE A 6 -6.44 -11.79 5.47
C PHE A 6 -6.34 -12.57 6.77
N LEU A 7 -5.20 -12.46 7.46
CA LEU A 7 -4.98 -13.10 8.76
C LEU A 7 -5.92 -12.53 9.83
N SER A 8 -6.16 -11.22 9.80
CA SER A 8 -7.10 -10.56 10.72
C SER A 8 -8.53 -11.07 10.54
N ARG A 9 -8.96 -11.30 9.29
CA ARG A 9 -10.26 -11.86 8.95
C ARG A 9 -10.38 -13.32 9.42
N GLU A 10 -9.39 -14.16 9.12
CA GLU A 10 -9.40 -15.56 9.53
C GLU A 10 -9.44 -15.71 11.05
N PHE A 11 -8.60 -14.95 11.75
CA PHE A 11 -8.58 -14.95 13.21
C PHE A 11 -9.88 -14.42 13.82
N GLY A 12 -10.46 -13.37 13.21
CA GLY A 12 -11.76 -12.84 13.62
C GLY A 12 -12.88 -13.88 13.53
N ILE A 13 -12.90 -14.67 12.46
CA ILE A 13 -13.86 -15.79 12.30
C ILE A 13 -13.62 -16.84 13.40
N MET A 14 -12.37 -17.25 13.62
CA MET A 14 -12.02 -18.28 14.63
C MET A 14 -12.37 -17.85 16.07
N THR A 15 -12.20 -16.57 16.38
CA THR A 15 -12.43 -16.02 17.73
C THR A 15 -13.81 -15.43 17.92
N ASN A 16 -14.66 -15.46 16.89
CA ASN A 16 -15.96 -14.78 16.84
C ASN A 16 -15.84 -13.27 17.18
N GLN A 17 -14.75 -12.64 16.75
CA GLN A 17 -14.47 -11.22 16.92
C GLN A 17 -14.47 -10.49 15.57
N LYS A 18 -14.88 -9.22 15.59
CA LYS A 18 -14.89 -8.39 14.37
C LYS A 18 -13.47 -7.96 14.02
N ALA A 19 -12.99 -8.34 12.83
CA ALA A 19 -11.74 -7.84 12.28
C ALA A 19 -11.85 -6.33 11.99
N LEU A 20 -10.80 -5.57 12.36
CA LEU A 20 -10.69 -4.14 12.08
C LEU A 20 -9.73 -3.93 10.93
N PHE A 21 -10.22 -3.27 9.89
CA PHE A 21 -9.42 -2.88 8.73
C PHE A 21 -9.12 -1.39 8.77
N PRO A 22 -7.95 -0.95 8.30
CA PRO A 22 -7.66 0.47 8.21
C PRO A 22 -8.62 1.14 7.21
N VAL A 23 -9.28 2.21 7.64
CA VAL A 23 -10.05 3.07 6.74
C VAL A 23 -9.06 4.00 6.04
N ILE A 24 -8.90 3.84 4.73
CA ILE A 24 -8.00 4.67 3.92
C ILE A 24 -8.83 5.82 3.35
N MET A 25 -8.67 7.01 3.93
CA MET A 25 -9.22 8.24 3.36
C MET A 25 -8.08 9.03 2.74
N VAL A 26 -8.25 9.43 1.48
CA VAL A 26 -7.27 10.22 0.73
C VAL A 26 -7.90 11.56 0.40
N ASN A 27 -7.18 12.65 0.68
CA ASN A 27 -7.56 13.97 0.22
C ASN A 27 -6.80 14.26 -1.08
N GLU A 28 -7.50 14.26 -2.20
CA GLU A 28 -6.93 14.55 -3.52
C GLU A 28 -6.89 16.08 -3.69
N ASN A 29 -5.68 16.63 -3.60
CA ASN A 29 -5.43 18.06 -3.81
C ASN A 29 -4.57 18.26 -5.05
N GLY A 30 -4.81 19.35 -5.79
CA GLY A 30 -4.00 19.75 -6.94
C GLY A 30 -4.78 19.76 -8.25
N GLU A 31 -4.03 19.94 -9.34
CA GLU A 31 -4.58 19.98 -10.69
C GLU A 31 -4.96 18.58 -11.18
N SER A 32 -5.88 18.53 -12.15
CA SER A 32 -6.25 17.28 -12.84
C SER A 32 -5.00 16.58 -13.41
N ILE A 33 -5.08 15.24 -13.43
CA ILE A 33 -4.09 14.38 -14.10
C ILE A 33 -4.22 14.41 -15.62
N GLU A 34 -5.30 14.98 -16.14
CA GLU A 34 -5.60 15.07 -17.56
C GLU A 34 -4.47 15.78 -18.32
N GLY A 35 -3.88 15.08 -19.29
CA GLY A 35 -2.70 15.56 -20.03
C GLY A 35 -1.33 15.34 -19.37
N LYS A 36 -1.28 14.87 -18.10
CA LYS A 36 0.00 14.58 -17.39
C LYS A 36 0.46 13.13 -17.54
N ALA A 37 -0.47 12.19 -17.65
CA ALA A 37 -0.17 10.80 -17.90
C ALA A 37 -1.32 10.12 -18.65
N SER A 38 -0.98 9.18 -19.53
CA SER A 38 -1.94 8.28 -20.17
C SER A 38 -1.48 6.85 -19.97
N VAL A 39 -2.44 5.95 -19.71
CA VAL A 39 -2.17 4.53 -19.52
C VAL A 39 -3.13 3.76 -20.42
N SER A 40 -2.58 2.89 -21.26
CA SER A 40 -3.32 1.96 -22.11
C SER A 40 -2.90 0.53 -21.79
N ILE A 41 -3.87 -0.38 -21.77
CA ILE A 41 -3.62 -1.82 -21.66
C ILE A 41 -3.67 -2.37 -23.08
N GLU A 42 -2.53 -2.82 -23.61
CA GLU A 42 -2.43 -3.35 -24.98
C GLU A 42 -2.72 -4.85 -25.07
N ALA A 43 -2.49 -5.59 -23.98
CA ALA A 43 -2.75 -7.02 -23.86
C ALA A 43 -3.81 -7.26 -22.76
N ASP A 44 -5.07 -7.10 -23.14
CA ASP A 44 -6.23 -7.23 -22.25
C ASP A 44 -6.45 -8.66 -21.74
N ASP A 45 -5.91 -9.66 -22.46
CA ASP A 45 -5.88 -11.06 -22.08
C ASP A 45 -4.93 -11.36 -20.91
N LEU A 46 -3.86 -10.58 -20.75
CA LEU A 46 -2.84 -10.74 -19.70
C LEU A 46 -3.04 -9.80 -18.51
N CYS A 47 -3.62 -8.62 -18.72
CA CYS A 47 -3.79 -7.61 -17.69
C CYS A 47 -5.22 -7.06 -17.70
N THR A 48 -6.06 -7.57 -16.82
CA THR A 48 -7.46 -7.12 -16.75
C THR A 48 -7.63 -5.77 -16.06
N ARG A 49 -6.62 -5.32 -15.28
CA ARG A 49 -6.72 -4.08 -14.49
C ARG A 49 -5.35 -3.51 -14.19
N PHE A 50 -5.18 -2.24 -14.52
CA PHE A 50 -4.04 -1.43 -14.09
C PHE A 50 -4.55 -0.14 -13.43
N MET A 51 -3.96 0.23 -12.30
CA MET A 51 -4.32 1.44 -11.56
C MET A 51 -3.05 2.23 -11.26
N SER A 52 -3.10 3.53 -11.53
CA SER A 52 -2.01 4.46 -11.24
C SER A 52 -2.54 5.71 -10.59
N ARG A 53 -1.76 6.31 -9.70
CA ARG A 53 -2.01 7.62 -9.12
C ARG A 53 -0.71 8.42 -9.16
N ILE A 54 -0.80 9.71 -9.48
CA ILE A 54 0.33 10.63 -9.41
C ILE A 54 0.30 11.31 -8.05
N VAL A 55 1.47 11.36 -7.42
CA VAL A 55 1.71 12.07 -6.16
C VAL A 55 2.87 13.03 -6.42
N THR A 56 2.62 14.33 -6.27
CA THR A 56 3.65 15.37 -6.44
C THR A 56 4.22 15.79 -5.09
N ASP A 57 5.34 16.51 -5.14
CA ASP A 57 5.96 17.15 -3.96
C ASP A 57 6.38 16.18 -2.84
N VAL A 58 6.73 14.94 -3.23
CA VAL A 58 7.24 13.93 -2.32
C VAL A 58 8.71 14.20 -2.02
N LYS A 59 9.02 14.44 -0.75
CA LYS A 59 10.41 14.49 -0.27
C LYS A 59 10.89 13.08 0.05
N VAL A 60 11.95 12.63 -0.62
CA VAL A 60 12.56 11.33 -0.33
C VAL A 60 13.44 11.44 0.91
N GLU A 61 13.09 10.71 1.96
CA GLU A 61 13.81 10.71 3.23
C GLU A 61 13.66 9.37 3.96
N PRO A 62 14.41 9.11 5.05
CA PRO A 62 14.24 7.89 5.82
C PRO A 62 12.82 7.73 6.35
N SER A 63 12.28 6.52 6.27
CA SER A 63 10.93 6.21 6.72
C SER A 63 10.75 6.40 8.22
N PRO A 64 9.52 6.63 8.72
CA PRO A 64 9.26 6.68 10.16
C PRO A 64 9.72 5.42 10.89
N LEU A 65 10.22 5.56 12.12
CA LEU A 65 10.80 4.44 12.88
C LEU A 65 9.86 3.25 13.04
N TRP A 66 8.56 3.49 13.24
CA TRP A 66 7.57 2.43 13.36
C TRP A 66 7.45 1.58 12.09
N MET A 67 7.58 2.19 10.91
CA MET A 67 7.52 1.51 9.62
C MET A 67 8.80 0.72 9.39
N GLN A 68 9.96 1.35 9.65
CA GLN A 68 11.25 0.66 9.58
C GLN A 68 11.28 -0.59 10.46
N ASN A 69 10.78 -0.51 11.69
CA ASN A 69 10.75 -1.64 12.61
C ASN A 69 9.83 -2.77 12.12
N ARG A 70 8.67 -2.43 11.56
CA ARG A 70 7.76 -3.43 10.97
C ARG A 70 8.38 -4.15 9.78
N LEU A 71 9.05 -3.42 8.89
CA LEU A 71 9.77 -3.99 7.76
C LEU A 71 10.90 -4.90 8.22
N ARG A 72 11.74 -4.45 9.17
CA ARG A 72 12.83 -5.25 9.74
C ARG A 72 12.34 -6.54 10.38
N ASN A 73 11.25 -6.48 11.15
CA ASN A 73 10.63 -7.66 11.77
C ASN A 73 10.06 -8.64 10.75
N SER A 74 9.83 -8.20 9.51
CA SER A 74 9.38 -9.00 8.39
C SER A 74 10.53 -9.42 7.46
N GLY A 75 11.78 -9.23 7.89
CA GLY A 75 12.98 -9.59 7.11
C GLY A 75 13.33 -8.62 5.98
N ILE A 76 12.67 -7.47 5.88
CA ILE A 76 12.90 -6.47 4.83
C ILE A 76 13.78 -5.35 5.37
N ARG A 77 14.86 -5.03 4.64
CA ARG A 77 15.73 -3.89 4.95
C ARG A 77 15.05 -2.58 4.50
N PRO A 78 14.84 -1.61 5.40
CA PRO A 78 14.33 -0.29 5.03
C PRO A 78 15.30 0.47 4.12
N ILE A 79 14.77 1.21 3.14
CA ILE A 79 15.55 1.96 2.14
C ILE A 79 15.22 3.45 2.21
N ASN A 80 13.98 3.84 1.89
CA ASN A 80 13.47 5.21 1.96
C ASN A 80 11.94 5.18 2.07
N ASN A 81 11.33 6.31 2.43
CA ASN A 81 9.89 6.42 2.62
C ASN A 81 9.02 5.96 1.43
N VAL A 82 9.48 6.13 0.19
CA VAL A 82 8.73 5.71 -1.00
C VAL A 82 8.75 4.19 -1.17
N VAL A 83 9.94 3.58 -1.15
CA VAL A 83 10.11 2.13 -1.31
C VAL A 83 9.60 1.37 -0.10
N ASP A 84 9.72 1.95 1.09
CA ASP A 84 9.25 1.33 2.32
C ASP A 84 7.73 1.35 2.41
N VAL A 85 7.05 2.38 1.89
CA VAL A 85 5.59 2.40 1.81
C VAL A 85 5.06 1.30 0.90
N THR A 86 5.66 1.09 -0.28
CA THR A 86 5.20 0.04 -1.20
C THR A 86 5.41 -1.34 -0.58
N ASN A 87 6.57 -1.60 0.02
CA ASN A 87 6.83 -2.84 0.75
C ASN A 87 5.89 -3.02 1.95
N TYR A 88 5.61 -1.94 2.67
CA TYR A 88 4.73 -1.96 3.83
C TYR A 88 3.29 -2.31 3.43
N VAL A 89 2.78 -1.69 2.36
CA VAL A 89 1.44 -1.99 1.82
C VAL A 89 1.39 -3.41 1.25
N MET A 90 2.45 -3.88 0.60
CA MET A 90 2.54 -5.27 0.15
C MET A 90 2.44 -6.26 1.31
N LEU A 91 3.15 -6.03 2.41
CA LEU A 91 3.05 -6.87 3.61
C LEU A 91 1.67 -6.77 4.29
N GLU A 92 1.10 -5.58 4.34
CA GLU A 92 -0.19 -5.36 5.00
C GLU A 92 -1.32 -5.93 4.14
N LEU A 93 -1.46 -5.53 2.88
CA LEU A 93 -2.61 -5.85 2.04
C LEU A 93 -2.39 -6.98 1.03
N GLY A 94 -1.17 -7.50 0.89
CA GLY A 94 -0.83 -8.52 -0.11
C GLY A 94 -0.81 -7.99 -1.55
N GLN A 95 -0.84 -6.67 -1.73
CA GLN A 95 -0.86 -6.03 -3.04
C GLN A 95 0.51 -5.43 -3.35
N PRO A 96 1.21 -5.89 -4.40
CA PRO A 96 2.37 -5.21 -4.93
C PRO A 96 2.00 -3.95 -5.71
#